data_AF-A0A345GUQ2-F1
#
_entry.id   AF-A0A345GUQ2-F1
#
_cell.length_a   1.000
_cell.length_b   1.000
_cell.length_c   1.000
_cell.angle_alpha   90.00
_cell.angle_beta   90.00
_cell.angle_gamma   90.00
#
_symmetry.space_group_name_H-M   'P 1'
#
loop_
_entity.id
_entity.type
_entity.pdbx_description
1 polymer ?
#
loop_
_entity_poly.entity_id
_entity_poly.type
_entity_poly.pdbx_seq_one_letter_code
_entity_poly.pdbx_strand_id
1 'polypeptide(L)'
;MRFIKILLIISSLIVMGVAIYIVMYELSRYNLSQLPLSLYFHMSFAFISAAINIIFHVRSFQYYKRKENVRLHKKIHKILWVGAICFAAFLIYVGGVTLYSLILLIEYGYNGQQLLVIFLFIIGGCLGFLEASILKKRMRRLRSENNTMDEIDNIGKEVDY
;
A
#
# COMPACT_ATOMS: atom_id res chain seq x y z
N MET A 1 -3.32 4.43 14.25
CA MET A 1 -2.47 4.73 13.07
C MET A 1 -1.21 3.86 12.98
N ARG A 2 -0.34 3.77 13.99
CA ARG A 2 0.84 2.87 13.94
C ARG A 2 0.45 1.40 13.70
N PHE A 3 -0.59 0.94 14.39
CA PHE A 3 -1.16 -0.40 14.20
C PHE A 3 -1.63 -0.66 12.77
N ILE A 4 -2.40 0.27 12.18
CA ILE A 4 -2.90 0.18 10.79
C ILE A 4 -1.74 0.03 9.80
N LYS A 5 -0.65 0.78 9.96
CA LYS A 5 0.54 0.62 9.11
C LYS A 5 1.19 -0.75 9.23
N ILE A 6 1.36 -1.24 10.45
CA ILE A 6 1.94 -2.57 10.68
C ILE A 6 1.08 -3.62 10.01
N LEU A 7 -0.24 -3.51 10.14
CA LEU A 7 -1.21 -4.39 9.47
C LEU A 7 -1.09 -4.31 7.94
N LEU A 8 -0.94 -3.11 7.36
CA LEU A 8 -0.75 -2.93 5.92
C LEU A 8 0.60 -3.47 5.41
N ILE A 9 1.67 -3.35 6.22
CA ILE A 9 2.97 -3.97 5.92
C ILE A 9 2.84 -5.49 5.93
N ILE A 10 2.22 -6.06 6.97
CA ILE A 10 1.98 -7.51 7.07
C ILE A 10 1.13 -7.99 5.88
N SER A 11 0.06 -7.28 5.54
CA SER A 11 -0.76 -7.59 4.36
C SER A 11 0.08 -7.58 3.06
N SER A 12 0.96 -6.60 2.90
CA SER A 12 1.87 -6.55 1.74
C SER A 12 2.85 -7.71 1.71
N LEU A 13 3.39 -8.10 2.87
CA LEU A 13 4.28 -9.27 2.99
C LEU A 13 3.55 -10.57 2.66
N ILE A 14 2.30 -10.73 3.09
CA ILE A 14 1.47 -11.88 2.75
C ILE A 14 1.27 -11.95 1.23
N VAL A 15 0.87 -10.84 0.59
CA VAL A 15 0.68 -10.81 -0.87
C VAL A 15 1.97 -11.11 -1.62
N MET A 16 3.10 -10.56 -1.17
CA MET A 16 4.41 -10.84 -1.76
C MET A 16 4.81 -12.31 -1.58
N GLY A 17 4.56 -12.89 -0.41
CA GLY A 17 4.81 -14.30 -0.11
C GLY A 17 3.96 -15.24 -0.97
N VAL A 18 2.67 -14.94 -1.11
CA VAL A 18 1.76 -15.67 -2.01
C VAL A 18 2.23 -15.56 -3.46
N ALA A 19 2.68 -14.37 -3.88
CA ALA A 19 3.20 -14.18 -5.22
C ALA A 19 4.43 -15.05 -5.50
N ILE A 20 5.39 -15.07 -4.57
CA ILE A 20 6.58 -15.93 -4.65
C ILE A 20 6.19 -17.41 -4.64
N TYR A 21 5.29 -17.81 -3.74
CA TYR A 21 4.83 -19.20 -3.62
C TYR A 21 4.25 -19.71 -4.93
N ILE A 22 3.33 -18.97 -5.55
CA ILE A 22 2.73 -19.36 -6.81
C ILE A 22 3.81 -19.48 -7.90
N VAL A 23 4.71 -18.50 -8.01
CA VAL A 23 5.76 -18.53 -9.05
C VAL A 23 6.73 -19.71 -8.87
N MET A 24 7.17 -19.97 -7.64
CA MET A 24 8.19 -20.98 -7.36
C MET A 24 7.63 -22.40 -7.30
N TYR A 25 6.40 -22.56 -6.80
CA TYR A 25 5.84 -23.88 -6.49
C TYR A 25 4.70 -24.30 -7.41
N GLU A 26 3.74 -23.42 -7.66
CA GLU A 26 2.60 -23.76 -8.52
C GLU A 26 3.00 -23.74 -9.99
N LEU A 27 3.62 -22.66 -10.48
CA LEU A 27 3.98 -22.54 -11.90
C LEU A 27 5.10 -23.50 -12.31
N SER A 28 5.94 -23.97 -11.38
CA SER A 28 6.97 -24.97 -11.69
C SER A 28 6.41 -26.35 -12.05
N ARG A 29 5.12 -26.59 -11.76
CA ARG A 29 4.41 -27.83 -12.09
C ARG A 29 3.74 -27.81 -13.47
N TYR A 30 3.69 -26.64 -14.11
CA TYR A 30 3.03 -26.46 -15.40
C TYR A 30 4.05 -26.16 -16.49
N ASN A 31 3.70 -26.52 -17.73
CA ASN A 31 4.47 -26.07 -18.89
C ASN A 31 4.26 -24.57 -19.09
N LEU A 32 5.36 -23.80 -19.12
CA LEU A 32 5.35 -22.34 -19.25
C LEU A 32 4.52 -21.84 -20.45
N SER A 33 4.48 -22.60 -21.55
CA SER A 33 3.73 -22.27 -22.76
C SER A 33 2.21 -22.31 -22.60
N GLN A 34 1.69 -22.91 -21.54
CA GLN A 34 0.25 -23.03 -21.27
C GLN A 34 -0.29 -21.92 -20.35
N LEU A 35 0.61 -21.13 -19.75
CA LEU A 35 0.21 -20.10 -18.79
C LEU A 35 -0.16 -18.81 -19.53
N PRO A 36 -1.33 -18.21 -19.24
CA PRO A 36 -1.74 -16.99 -19.89
C PRO A 36 -0.81 -15.83 -19.49
N LEU A 37 -0.42 -15.02 -20.47
CA LEU A 37 0.47 -13.87 -20.25
C LEU A 37 -0.06 -12.92 -19.15
N SER A 38 -1.38 -12.80 -19.04
CA SER A 38 -2.04 -12.00 -18.01
C SER A 38 -1.65 -12.41 -16.59
N LEU A 39 -1.42 -13.70 -16.32
CA LEU A 39 -1.01 -14.17 -15.01
C LEU A 39 0.34 -13.59 -14.61
N TYR A 40 1.33 -13.61 -15.50
CA TYR A 40 2.66 -13.04 -15.23
C TYR A 40 2.60 -11.54 -14.93
N PHE A 41 1.73 -10.80 -15.63
CA PHE A 41 1.50 -9.39 -15.34
C PHE A 41 0.89 -9.17 -13.95
N HIS A 42 -0.13 -9.96 -13.58
CA HIS A 42 -0.75 -9.87 -12.25
C HIS A 42 0.24 -10.19 -11.13
N MET A 43 1.04 -11.24 -11.28
CA MET A 43 2.03 -11.66 -10.29
C MET A 43 3.16 -10.65 -10.14
N SER A 44 3.68 -10.14 -11.26
CA SER A 44 4.72 -9.11 -11.27
C SER A 44 4.21 -7.81 -10.66
N PHE A 45 2.99 -7.41 -11.00
CA PHE A 45 2.35 -6.22 -10.44
C PHE A 45 2.08 -6.38 -8.93
N ALA A 46 1.58 -7.53 -8.49
CA ALA A 46 1.38 -7.84 -7.08
C ALA A 46 2.69 -7.70 -6.28
N PHE A 47 3.77 -8.28 -6.79
CA PHE A 47 5.08 -8.22 -6.14
C PHE A 47 5.64 -6.80 -6.06
N ILE A 48 5.70 -6.10 -7.20
CA ILE A 48 6.29 -4.75 -7.28
C ILE A 48 5.45 -3.76 -6.46
N SER A 49 4.12 -3.80 -6.57
CA SER A 49 3.25 -2.90 -5.82
C SER A 49 3.31 -3.16 -4.31
N ALA A 50 3.39 -4.43 -3.87
CA ALA A 50 3.60 -4.77 -2.46
C ALA A 50 4.93 -4.24 -1.93
N ALA A 51 6.03 -4.42 -2.67
CA ALA A 51 7.35 -3.91 -2.29
C ALA A 51 7.36 -2.37 -2.16
N ILE A 52 6.78 -1.67 -3.13
CA ILE A 52 6.66 -0.21 -3.08
C ILE A 52 5.80 0.22 -1.88
N ASN A 53 4.70 -0.49 -1.59
CA ASN A 53 3.83 -0.19 -0.46
C ASN A 53 4.54 -0.37 0.89
N ILE A 54 5.37 -1.42 1.04
CA ILE A 54 6.22 -1.60 2.22
C ILE A 54 7.17 -0.42 2.39
N ILE A 55 7.91 -0.05 1.33
CA ILE A 55 8.84 1.08 1.36
C ILE A 55 8.10 2.38 1.72
N PHE A 56 6.91 2.59 1.18
CA PHE A 56 6.06 3.74 1.51
C PHE A 56 5.71 3.77 3.00
N HIS A 57 5.22 2.67 3.57
CA HIS A 57 4.83 2.62 4.99
C HIS A 57 6.00 2.77 5.95
N VAL A 58 7.15 2.15 5.62
CA VAL A 58 8.40 2.28 6.39
C VAL A 58 8.92 3.71 6.35
N ARG A 59 9.08 4.31 5.16
CA ARG A 59 9.56 5.70 5.03
C ARG A 59 8.60 6.71 5.65
N SER A 60 7.31 6.46 5.56
CA SER A 60 6.31 7.37 6.11
C SER A 60 6.15 7.27 7.62
N PHE A 61 6.82 6.33 8.30
CA PHE A 61 6.75 6.17 9.76
C PHE A 61 7.26 7.41 10.51
N GLN A 62 8.24 8.13 9.93
CA GLN A 62 8.80 9.34 10.53
C GLN A 62 7.76 10.46 10.71
N TYR A 63 6.76 10.55 9.83
CA TYR A 63 5.70 11.57 9.93
C TYR A 63 4.72 11.32 11.08
N TYR A 64 4.80 10.16 11.74
CA TYR A 64 4.05 9.82 12.94
C TYR A 64 4.81 10.05 14.25
N LYS A 65 6.07 10.51 14.20
CA LYS A 65 6.79 10.96 15.40
C LYS A 65 6.23 12.32 15.89
N ARG A 66 6.41 12.63 17.19
CA ARG A 66 6.01 13.92 17.78
C ARG A 66 6.72 15.07 17.04
N LYS A 67 6.04 16.21 16.92
CA LYS A 67 6.39 17.39 16.10
C LYS A 67 7.85 17.84 16.29
N GLU A 68 8.34 17.83 17.53
CA GLU A 68 9.71 18.23 17.89
C GLU A 68 10.82 17.35 17.30
N ASN A 69 10.53 16.09 16.92
CA ASN A 69 11.54 15.13 16.46
C ASN A 69 11.40 14.76 14.97
N VAL A 70 10.59 15.50 14.22
CA VAL A 70 10.39 15.22 12.78
C VAL A 70 11.42 16.00 11.97
N ARG A 71 12.51 15.33 11.59
CA ARG A 71 13.40 15.84 10.53
C ARG A 71 12.66 15.74 9.18
N LEU A 72 11.89 16.77 8.83
CA LEU A 72 11.08 16.85 7.60
C LEU A 72 11.91 16.97 6.31
N HIS A 73 13.23 16.94 6.42
CA HIS A 73 14.20 17.26 5.37
C HIS A 73 14.10 16.36 4.11
N LYS A 74 13.53 15.14 4.23
CA LYS A 74 13.36 14.22 3.10
C LYS A 74 11.91 14.16 2.64
N LYS A 75 11.61 14.71 1.46
CA LYS A 75 10.30 14.54 0.80
C LYS A 75 10.04 13.06 0.53
N ILE A 76 8.88 12.54 0.95
CA ILE A 76 8.37 11.29 0.35
C ILE A 76 8.17 11.56 -1.15
N HIS A 77 8.80 10.75 -1.98
CA HIS A 77 8.61 10.80 -3.44
C HIS A 77 7.15 10.51 -3.76
N LYS A 78 6.54 11.32 -4.65
CA LYS A 78 5.16 11.14 -5.12
C LYS A 78 4.90 9.69 -5.60
N ILE A 79 5.92 9.07 -6.21
CA ILE A 79 5.91 7.68 -6.67
C ILE A 79 5.52 6.69 -5.56
N LEU A 80 6.03 6.86 -4.33
CA LEU A 80 5.72 5.94 -3.22
C LEU A 80 4.25 6.04 -2.79
N TRP A 81 3.67 7.24 -2.83
CA TRP A 81 2.26 7.44 -2.51
C TRP A 81 1.35 6.87 -3.61
N VAL A 82 1.72 7.07 -4.87
CA VAL A 82 1.01 6.46 -6.02
C VAL A 82 1.08 4.94 -5.91
N GLY A 83 2.26 4.38 -5.61
CA GLY A 83 2.42 2.95 -5.43
C GLY A 83 1.56 2.37 -4.30
N ALA A 84 1.42 3.06 -3.16
CA ALA A 84 0.53 2.64 -2.09
C ALA A 84 -0.95 2.61 -2.52
N ILE A 85 -1.36 3.58 -3.34
CA ILE A 85 -2.71 3.61 -3.93
C ILE A 85 -2.89 2.48 -4.95
N CYS A 86 -1.91 2.24 -5.81
CA CYS A 86 -1.95 1.15 -6.78
C CYS A 86 -2.07 -0.20 -6.07
N PHE A 87 -1.31 -0.41 -4.98
CA PHE A 87 -1.42 -1.61 -4.17
C PHE A 87 -2.81 -1.73 -3.52
N ALA A 88 -3.34 -0.65 -2.92
CA ALA A 88 -4.69 -0.67 -2.35
C ALA A 88 -5.77 -0.99 -3.40
N ALA A 89 -5.69 -0.38 -4.58
CA ALA A 89 -6.58 -0.67 -5.71
C ALA A 89 -6.46 -2.12 -6.18
N PHE A 90 -5.24 -2.66 -6.21
CA PHE A 90 -4.99 -4.06 -6.53
C PHE A 90 -5.68 -5.02 -5.57
N LEU A 91 -5.62 -4.77 -4.26
CA LEU A 91 -6.31 -5.59 -3.27
C LEU A 91 -7.83 -5.57 -3.48
N ILE A 92 -8.41 -4.40 -3.74
CA ILE A 92 -9.84 -4.28 -4.04
C ILE A 92 -10.18 -5.04 -5.32
N TYR A 93 -9.36 -4.90 -6.37
CA TYR A 93 -9.54 -5.62 -7.63
C TYR A 93 -9.52 -7.15 -7.41
N VAL A 94 -8.52 -7.68 -6.71
CA VAL A 94 -8.43 -9.12 -6.39
C VAL A 94 -9.63 -9.57 -5.57
N GLY A 95 -10.03 -8.81 -4.55
CA GLY A 95 -11.23 -9.09 -3.76
C GLY A 95 -12.50 -9.10 -4.60
N GLY A 96 -12.65 -8.15 -5.52
CA GLY A 96 -13.78 -8.04 -6.43
C GLY A 96 -13.86 -9.18 -7.45
N VAL A 97 -12.74 -9.56 -8.06
CA VAL A 97 -12.66 -10.73 -8.98
C VAL A 97 -13.00 -12.01 -8.23
N THR A 98 -12.51 -12.16 -6.99
CA THR A 98 -12.78 -13.33 -6.15
C THR A 98 -14.27 -13.39 -5.76
N LEU A 99 -14.86 -12.24 -5.41
CA LEU A 99 -16.28 -12.13 -5.11
C LEU A 99 -17.15 -12.44 -6.33
N TYR A 100 -16.79 -11.92 -7.50
CA TYR A 100 -17.48 -12.22 -8.75
C TYR A 100 -17.45 -13.72 -9.07
N SER A 101 -16.27 -14.34 -8.92
CA SER A 101 -16.11 -15.79 -9.13
C SER A 101 -16.95 -16.62 -8.14
N LEU A 102 -17.02 -16.19 -6.88
CA LEU A 102 -17.87 -16.83 -5.87
C LEU A 102 -19.35 -16.74 -6.24
N ILE A 103 -19.82 -15.58 -6.70
CA ILE A 103 -21.23 -15.38 -7.10
C ILE A 103 -21.60 -16.32 -8.24
N LEU A 104 -20.73 -16.48 -9.23
CA LEU A 104 -20.96 -17.38 -10.37
C LEU A 104 -21.00 -18.87 -9.97
N LEU A 105 -20.27 -19.25 -8.92
CA LEU A 105 -20.10 -20.64 -8.51
C LEU A 105 -20.95 -21.02 -7.29
N ILE A 106 -21.80 -20.10 -6.80
CA ILE A 106 -22.54 -20.29 -5.54
C ILE A 106 -23.48 -21.50 -5.60
N GLU A 107 -24.02 -21.81 -6.78
CA GLU A 107 -24.89 -22.97 -7.02
C GLU A 107 -24.14 -24.30 -6.91
N TYR A 108 -22.82 -24.31 -7.08
CA TYR A 108 -21.98 -25.52 -7.04
C TYR A 108 -21.40 -25.81 -5.64
N GLY A 109 -21.71 -24.96 -4.66
CA GLY A 109 -21.29 -25.14 -3.28
C GLY A 109 -20.61 -23.89 -2.72
N TYR A 110 -20.95 -23.57 -1.48
CA TYR A 110 -20.46 -22.40 -0.78
C TYR A 110 -19.35 -22.78 0.21
N ASN A 111 -18.19 -22.10 0.13
CA ASN A 111 -17.12 -22.23 1.11
C ASN A 111 -16.91 -20.90 1.85
N GLY A 112 -17.26 -20.86 3.14
CA GLY A 112 -17.10 -19.68 3.99
C GLY A 112 -15.66 -19.16 4.10
N GLN A 113 -14.64 -20.00 3.85
CA GLN A 113 -13.25 -19.56 3.81
C GLN A 113 -12.99 -18.58 2.65
N GLN A 114 -13.70 -18.73 1.52
CA GLN A 114 -13.57 -17.82 0.38
C GLN A 114 -14.10 -16.43 0.73
N LEU A 115 -15.20 -16.33 1.50
CA LEU A 115 -15.68 -15.04 2.01
C LEU A 115 -14.64 -14.36 2.90
N LEU A 116 -13.99 -15.09 3.80
CA LEU A 116 -12.94 -14.53 4.65
C LEU A 116 -11.80 -13.94 3.82
N VAL A 117 -11.38 -14.64 2.76
CA VAL A 117 -10.36 -14.15 1.82
C VAL A 117 -10.83 -12.88 1.12
N ILE A 118 -12.06 -12.86 0.59
CA ILE A 118 -12.65 -11.67 -0.05
C ILE A 118 -12.65 -10.48 0.91
N PHE A 119 -13.14 -10.66 2.14
CA PHE A 119 -13.16 -9.60 3.14
C PHE A 119 -11.76 -9.12 3.48
N LEU A 120 -10.78 -10.01 3.62
CA LEU A 120 -9.39 -9.65 3.89
C LEU A 120 -8.84 -8.70 2.81
N PHE A 121 -9.07 -9.03 1.53
CA PHE A 121 -8.60 -8.21 0.41
C PHE A 121 -9.34 -6.87 0.30
N ILE A 122 -10.68 -6.87 0.37
CA ILE A 122 -11.48 -5.64 0.24
C ILE A 122 -11.21 -4.70 1.42
N ILE A 123 -11.27 -5.21 2.66
CA ILE A 123 -11.02 -4.40 3.86
C ILE A 123 -9.57 -3.90 3.86
N GLY A 124 -8.61 -4.77 3.52
CA GLY A 124 -7.20 -4.38 3.40
C GLY A 124 -6.98 -3.26 2.38
N GLY A 125 -7.61 -3.36 1.21
CA GLY A 125 -7.58 -2.34 0.17
C GLY A 125 -8.20 -1.02 0.60
N CYS A 126 -9.39 -1.05 1.20
CA CYS A 126 -10.05 0.15 1.74
C CYS A 126 -9.22 0.84 2.84
N LEU A 127 -8.67 0.06 3.78
CA LEU A 127 -7.79 0.59 4.82
C LEU A 127 -6.51 1.19 4.24
N GLY A 128 -5.95 0.57 3.19
CA GLY A 128 -4.80 1.10 2.45
C GLY A 128 -5.08 2.47 1.84
N PHE A 129 -6.23 2.63 1.17
CA PHE A 129 -6.66 3.90 0.62
C PHE A 129 -6.84 4.99 1.68
N LEU A 130 -7.51 4.65 2.79
CA LEU A 130 -7.74 5.57 3.90
C LEU A 130 -6.41 6.03 4.51
N GLU A 131 -5.50 5.11 4.83
CA GLU A 131 -4.20 5.44 5.42
C GLU A 131 -3.35 6.29 4.46
N ALA A 132 -3.29 5.94 3.17
CA ALA A 132 -2.56 6.73 2.17
C ALA A 132 -3.12 8.16 2.03
N SER A 133 -4.44 8.31 2.13
CA SER A 133 -5.12 9.61 2.05
C SER A 133 -4.88 10.47 3.29
N ILE A 134 -5.03 9.89 4.49
CA ILE A 134 -4.78 10.59 5.75
C ILE A 134 -3.31 11.02 5.84
N LEU A 135 -2.39 10.14 5.46
CA LEU A 135 -0.97 10.42 5.48
C LEU A 135 -0.59 11.53 4.51
N LYS A 136 -1.22 11.60 3.33
CA LYS A 136 -1.03 12.72 2.39
C LYS A 136 -1.51 14.04 2.97
N LYS A 137 -2.68 14.07 3.60
CA LYS A 137 -3.20 15.27 4.29
C LYS A 137 -2.23 15.71 5.40
N ARG A 138 -1.78 14.77 6.23
CA ARG A 138 -0.83 15.04 7.32
C ARG A 138 0.51 15.56 6.82
N MET A 139 1.08 14.97 5.76
CA MET A 139 2.33 15.45 5.15
C MET A 139 2.21 16.86 4.60
N ARG A 140 1.07 17.22 3.99
CA ARG A 140 0.83 18.60 3.52
C ARG A 140 0.78 19.58 4.69
N ARG A 141 0.04 19.27 5.74
CA ARG A 141 -0.07 20.10 6.95
C ARG A 141 1.29 20.30 7.65
N LEU A 142 2.07 19.23 7.80
CA LEU A 142 3.39 19.35 8.42
C LEU A 142 4.37 20.20 7.59
N ARG A 143 4.26 20.17 6.26
CA ARG A 143 5.08 21.03 5.40
C ARG A 143 4.65 22.49 5.47
N SER A 144 3.35 22.78 5.49
CA SER A 144 2.89 24.17 5.64
C SER A 144 3.31 24.73 7.00
N GLU A 145 3.18 23.95 8.08
CA GLU A 145 3.61 24.37 9.41
C GLU A 145 5.12 24.63 9.48
N ASN A 146 5.95 23.80 8.82
CA ASN A 146 7.40 24.03 8.79
C ASN A 146 7.76 25.30 8.00
N ASN A 147 7.16 25.49 6.82
CA ASN A 147 7.41 26.68 6.01
C ASN A 147 7.04 27.97 6.76
N THR A 148 5.91 27.98 7.48
CA THR A 148 5.52 29.15 8.29
C THR A 148 6.47 29.37 9.46
N MET A 149 7.01 28.31 10.08
CA MET A 149 8.04 28.46 11.12
C MET A 149 9.35 29.01 10.53
N ASP A 150 9.78 28.52 9.36
CA ASP A 150 10.96 29.03 8.67
C ASP A 150 10.79 30.51 8.26
N GLU A 151 9.58 30.91 7.85
CA GLU A 151 9.24 32.31 7.57
C GLU A 151 9.30 33.17 8.84
N ILE A 152 8.75 32.72 9.97
CA ILE A 152 8.80 33.44 11.25
C ILE A 152 10.25 33.58 11.74
N ASP A 153 11.07 32.52 11.64
CA ASP A 153 12.48 32.55 12.05
C ASP A 153 13.36 33.47 11.19
N ASN A 154 12.88 33.86 10.01
CA ASN A 154 13.52 34.83 9.12
C ASN A 154 13.03 36.27 9.36
N ILE A 155 11.88 36.48 10.01
CA ILE A 155 11.41 37.81 10.41
C ILE A 155 12.32 38.34 11.53
N GLY A 156 13.17 39.31 11.19
CA GLY A 156 14.12 39.95 12.12
C GLY A 156 15.60 39.69 11.81
N LYS A 157 15.92 38.79 10.87
CA LYS A 157 17.32 38.57 10.41
C LYS A 157 17.67 39.31 9.11
N GLU A 158 16.71 39.94 8.46
CA GLU A 158 16.91 40.69 7.21
C GLU A 158 17.37 42.15 7.40
N VAL A 159 17.64 42.61 8.63
CA VAL A 159 17.93 44.04 8.92
C VAL A 159 19.40 44.32 9.28
N ASP A 160 20.30 43.34 9.16
CA ASP A 160 21.74 43.58 9.36
C ASP A 160 22.48 43.63 8.00
N TYR A 161 22.41 44.78 7.34
CA TYR A 161 23.36 45.20 6.29
C TYR A 161 23.84 46.63 6.55
#